data_AF-A0A061N755-F1
#
_entry.id   AF-A0A061N755-F1
#
_cell.length_a   1.000
_cell.length_b   1.000
_cell.length_c   1.000
_cell.angle_alpha   90.00
_cell.angle_beta   90.00
_cell.angle_gamma   90.00
#
_symmetry.space_group_name_H-M   'P 1'
#
loop_
_entity.id
_entity.type
_entity.pdbx_description
1 polymer ?
#
loop_
_entity_poly.entity_id
_entity_poly.type
_entity_poly.pdbx_seq_one_letter_code
_entity_poly.pdbx_strand_id
1 'polypeptide(L)' 'MVTSTWKDHSDIDEVLLVGGGAHHFEQHITRIITGITIPDNNGSSNVEGYYRYGIYKISEDDE' A
#
# COMPACT_ATOMS: atom_id res chain seq x y z
N MET A 1 5.05 -5.90 16.54
CA MET A 1 4.57 -7.01 15.67
C MET A 1 3.33 -6.48 14.97
N VAL A 2 3.18 -6.57 13.65
CA VAL A 2 2.06 -5.94 12.89
C VAL A 2 0.68 -6.29 13.47
N THR A 3 0.56 -7.48 14.06
CA THR A 3 -0.61 -8.01 14.77
C THR A 3 -1.07 -7.22 15.98
N SER A 4 -0.23 -6.39 16.60
CA SER A 4 -0.63 -5.59 17.78
C SER A 4 -1.27 -4.25 17.41
N THR A 5 -1.20 -3.85 16.14
CA THR A 5 -1.66 -2.53 15.70
C THR A 5 -3.13 -2.53 15.27
N TRP A 6 -3.68 -3.69 14.91
CA TRP A 6 -5.02 -3.84 14.35
C TRP A 6 -5.78 -4.85 15.20
N LYS A 7 -6.93 -4.43 15.77
CA LYS A 7 -7.71 -5.23 16.72
C LYS A 7 -8.67 -6.21 16.03
N ASP A 8 -9.17 -5.81 14.88
CA ASP A 8 -10.04 -6.57 13.98
C ASP A 8 -9.65 -6.13 12.55
N HIS A 9 -9.75 -7.05 11.59
CA HIS A 9 -9.47 -6.80 10.17
C HIS A 9 -10.76 -6.85 9.33
N SER A 10 -11.91 -7.04 9.97
CA SER A 10 -13.21 -7.24 9.31
C SER A 10 -13.75 -6.01 8.60
N ASP A 11 -13.23 -4.83 8.90
CA ASP A 11 -13.61 -3.53 8.35
C ASP A 11 -12.64 -3.02 7.26
N ILE A 12 -11.67 -3.84 6.85
CA ILE A 12 -10.70 -3.50 5.80
C ILE A 12 -11.15 -4.12 4.48
N ASP A 13 -11.45 -3.28 3.49
CA ASP A 13 -11.83 -3.74 2.16
C ASP A 13 -10.63 -4.30 1.37
N GLU A 14 -9.47 -3.64 1.45
CA GLU A 14 -8.27 -4.02 0.69
C GLU A 14 -6.98 -3.68 1.46
N VAL A 15 -5.98 -4.56 1.32
CA VAL A 15 -4.62 -4.34 1.81
C VAL A 15 -3.64 -4.36 0.66
N LEU A 16 -2.99 -3.24 0.39
CA LEU A 16 -1.91 -3.15 -0.60
C LEU A 16 -0.54 -3.33 0.08
N LEU A 17 0.23 -4.32 -0.37
CA LEU A 17 1.61 -4.50 0.08
C LEU A 17 2.59 -3.98 -0.97
N VAL A 18 3.28 -2.89 -0.63
CA VAL A 18 4.23 -2.19 -1.50
C VAL A 18 5.63 -2.13 -0.88
N GLY A 19 6.61 -1.69 -1.66
CA GLY A 19 8.03 -1.60 -1.31
C GLY A 19 8.86 -2.76 -1.87
N GLY A 20 10.17 -2.56 -1.98
CA GLY A 20 11.09 -3.51 -2.63
C GLY A 20 11.18 -4.90 -1.96
N GLY A 21 10.66 -5.06 -0.75
CA GLY A 21 10.56 -6.34 -0.04
C GLY A 21 9.20 -7.03 -0.15
N ALA A 22 8.22 -6.48 -0.89
CA ALA A 22 6.83 -6.94 -0.89
C ALA A 22 6.70 -8.47 -1.12
N HIS A 23 7.26 -8.98 -2.21
CA HIS A 23 7.24 -10.42 -2.51
C HIS A 23 8.04 -11.27 -1.52
N HIS A 24 9.09 -10.70 -0.90
CA HIS A 24 9.87 -11.42 0.09
C HIS A 24 9.08 -11.68 1.38
N PHE A 25 8.20 -10.75 1.76
CA PHE A 25 7.42 -10.83 2.99
C PHE A 25 5.99 -11.34 2.81
N GLU A 26 5.52 -11.52 1.57
CA GLU A 26 4.16 -11.95 1.24
C GLU A 26 3.68 -13.14 2.08
N GLN A 27 4.47 -14.22 2.14
CA GLN A 27 4.10 -15.42 2.90
C GLN A 27 3.99 -15.18 4.40
N HIS A 28 4.74 -14.22 4.94
CA HIS A 28 4.67 -13.89 6.37
C HIS A 28 3.45 -13.03 6.66
N ILE A 29 3.16 -12.03 5.82
CA ILE A 29 2.05 -11.11 6.05
C ILE A 29 0.70 -11.77 5.75
N THR A 30 0.61 -12.66 4.76
CA THR A 30 -0.63 -13.43 4.49
C THR A 30 -1.06 -14.36 5.63
N ARG A 31 -0.15 -14.69 6.57
CA ARG A 31 -0.49 -15.40 7.82
C ARG A 31 -1.07 -14.51 8.91
N ILE A 32 -0.95 -13.19 8.75
CA ILE A 32 -1.43 -12.17 9.69
C ILE A 32 -2.75 -11.59 9.21
N ILE A 33 -2.85 -11.31 7.91
CA ILE A 33 -4.01 -10.68 7.29
C ILE A 33 -4.27 -11.32 5.92
N THR A 34 -5.53 -11.61 5.65
CA THR A 34 -6.00 -12.15 4.37
C THR A 34 -6.29 -11.02 3.38
N GLY A 35 -6.25 -11.32 2.07
CA GLY A 35 -6.68 -10.36 1.05
C GLY A 35 -5.63 -9.31 0.68
N ILE A 36 -4.35 -9.66 0.78
CA ILE A 36 -3.27 -8.76 0.35
C ILE A 36 -3.15 -8.78 -1.17
N THR A 37 -3.12 -7.60 -1.78
CA THR A 37 -2.75 -7.39 -3.17
C THR A 37 -1.34 -6.80 -3.24
N ILE A 38 -0.47 -7.41 -4.04
CA ILE A 38 0.85 -6.83 -4.37
C ILE A 38 0.74 -6.27 -5.80
N PRO A 39 0.77 -4.94 -5.99
CA PRO A 39 0.70 -4.36 -7.33
C PRO A 39 2.03 -4.56 -8.08
N ASP A 40 1.99 -4.59 -9.41
CA ASP A 40 3.18 -4.76 -10.27
C ASP A 40 4.22 -3.66 -10.05
N ASN A 41 3.74 -2.45 -9.74
CA ASN A 41 4.58 -1.29 -9.44
C ASN A 41 5.02 -1.23 -7.96
N ASN A 42 4.92 -2.31 -7.18
CA ASN A 42 5.16 -2.30 -5.72
C ASN A 42 6.46 -1.57 -5.31
N GLY A 43 7.54 -1.73 -6.08
CA GLY A 43 8.82 -1.08 -5.80
C GLY A 43 8.82 0.43 -6.02
N SER A 44 7.94 0.93 -6.89
CA SER A 44 7.83 2.35 -7.26
C SER A 44 6.51 3.01 -6.84
N SER A 45 5.60 2.31 -6.14
CA SER A 45 4.26 2.82 -5.80
C SER A 45 4.30 4.17 -5.07
N ASN A 46 5.25 4.36 -4.15
CA ASN A 46 5.42 5.65 -3.46
C ASN A 46 5.83 6.77 -4.41
N VAL A 47 6.81 6.52 -5.29
CA VAL A 47 7.30 7.50 -6.26
C VAL A 47 6.18 7.93 -7.21
N GLU A 48 5.42 6.95 -7.69
CA GLU A 48 4.27 7.21 -8.57
C GLU A 48 3.16 7.99 -7.85
N GLY A 49 2.86 7.65 -6.60
CA GLY A 49 1.90 8.38 -5.78
C GLY A 49 2.29 9.84 -5.58
N TYR A 50 3.56 10.10 -5.24
CA TYR A 50 4.08 11.47 -5.10
C TYR A 50 4.01 12.26 -6.40
N TYR A 51 4.35 11.63 -7.53
CA TYR A 51 4.26 12.29 -8.83
C TYR A 51 2.82 12.69 -9.16
N ARG A 52 1.87 11.76 -9.07
CA ARG A 52 0.45 12.00 -9.39
C ARG A 52 -0.15 13.08 -8.47
N TYR A 53 0.14 13.01 -7.17
CA TYR A 53 -0.32 14.00 -6.21
C TYR A 53 0.28 15.39 -6.48
N GLY A 54 1.56 15.47 -6.85
CA GLY A 54 2.20 16.73 -7.22
C GLY A 54 1.54 17.38 -8.44
N ILE A 55 1.24 16.60 -9.49
CA ILE A 55 0.52 17.11 -10.66
C ILE A 55 -0.88 17.61 -10.29
N TYR A 56 -1.61 16.85 -9.48
CA TYR A 56 -2.93 17.26 -8.99
C TYR A 56 -2.88 18.59 -8.23
N LYS A 57 -1.87 18.79 -7.38
CA LYS A 57 -1.71 20.04 -6.62
C LYS A 57 -1.41 21.24 -7.51
N ILE A 58 -0.56 21.07 -8.52
CA ILE A 58 -0.30 22.13 -9.50
C ILE A 58 -1.60 22.51 -10.24
N SER A 59 -2.41 21.53 -10.64
CA SER A 59 -3.68 21.82 -11.31
C SER A 59 -4.73 22.50 -10.43
N GLU A 60 -4.76 22.24 -9.11
CA GLU A 60 -5.65 22.96 -8.19
C GLU A 60 -5.23 24.42 -7.98
N ASP A 61 -3.93 24.71 -8.00
CA ASP A 61 -3.41 26.07 -7.78
C ASP A 61 -3.54 26.97 -9.03
N ASP A 62 -3.70 26.38 -10.21
CA ASP A 62 -3.91 27.07 -11.50
C ASP A 62 -5.41 27.40 -11.77
N GLU A 63 -6.34 26.95 -10.91
CA GLU A 63 -7.79 27.28 -10.93
C GLU A 63 -8.15 28.44 -9.98
#